data_AF-A0A225AP49-F1
#
_entry.id   AF-A0A225AP49-F1
#
_cell.length_a   1.000
_cell.length_b   1.000
_cell.length_c   1.000
_cell.angle_alpha   90.00
_cell.angle_beta   90.00
_cell.angle_gamma   90.00
#
_symmetry.space_group_name_H-M   'P 1'
#
loop_
_entity.id
_entity.type
_entity.pdbx_description
1 polymer ?
#
loop_
_entity_poly.entity_id
_entity_poly.type
_entity_poly.pdbx_seq_one_letter_code
_entity_poly.pdbx_strand_id
1 'polypeptide(L)'
;MSLDSQSSQQLLTTDPNARFLGVSCLDLLLIEVVPMAERMTAELNGTSSSKTATTETATTISGKLEDEELREATFYRLESLGYRVGQGLAERFSRDRPRFADNLDVIKFICKDLWTILFKKQVDNLKTNHRGVYVLSDNSFRPLTRMSMTVRVSVVSLRAY
;
A
#
# COMPACT_ATOMS: atom_id res chain seq x y z
N MET A 1 -20.32 -18.25 -17.19
CA MET A 1 -18.97 -17.64 -17.21
C MET A 1 -18.36 -17.81 -15.82
N SER A 2 -17.60 -18.90 -15.59
CA SER A 2 -17.10 -19.25 -14.25
C SER A 2 -15.76 -20.02 -14.31
N LEU A 3 -14.95 -19.73 -15.33
CA LEU A 3 -13.66 -20.42 -15.55
C LEU A 3 -12.47 -19.66 -14.93
N ASP A 4 -12.54 -18.33 -14.78
CA ASP A 4 -11.45 -17.52 -14.20
C ASP A 4 -11.32 -17.60 -12.68
N SER A 5 -12.42 -17.93 -11.97
CA SER A 5 -12.37 -18.08 -10.52
C SER A 5 -11.67 -19.38 -10.09
N GLN A 6 -11.69 -20.42 -10.94
CA GLN A 6 -11.04 -21.70 -10.67
C GLN A 6 -9.51 -21.62 -10.82
N SER A 7 -9.00 -20.92 -11.83
CA SER A 7 -7.55 -20.75 -12.06
C SER A 7 -6.86 -19.98 -10.93
N SER A 8 -7.52 -18.94 -10.40
CA SER A 8 -7.01 -18.15 -9.27
C SER A 8 -6.99 -18.94 -7.96
N GLN A 9 -7.95 -19.84 -7.75
CA GLN A 9 -7.95 -20.75 -6.60
C GLN A 9 -6.89 -21.84 -6.78
N GLN A 10 -6.80 -22.45 -7.97
CA GLN A 10 -5.82 -23.50 -8.30
C GLN A 10 -4.36 -23.08 -8.06
N LEU A 11 -3.98 -21.85 -8.38
CA LEU A 11 -2.63 -21.31 -8.12
C LEU A 11 -2.27 -21.22 -6.62
N LEU A 12 -3.26 -21.06 -5.75
CA LEU A 12 -3.05 -21.05 -4.29
C LEU A 12 -3.11 -22.46 -3.68
N THR A 13 -3.80 -23.43 -4.31
CA THR A 13 -3.94 -24.80 -3.74
C THR A 13 -2.77 -25.71 -4.04
N THR A 14 -1.95 -25.40 -5.05
CA THR A 14 -0.79 -26.21 -5.44
C THR A 14 0.51 -25.79 -4.76
N ASP A 15 0.55 -24.67 -4.03
CA ASP A 15 1.73 -24.26 -3.27
C ASP A 15 1.78 -25.02 -1.92
N PRO A 16 2.73 -25.95 -1.72
CA PRO A 16 2.87 -26.68 -0.46
C PRO A 16 3.24 -25.78 0.73
N ASN A 17 3.63 -24.53 0.48
CA ASN A 17 3.88 -23.50 1.50
C ASN A 17 2.72 -22.50 1.64
N ALA A 18 1.55 -22.78 1.04
CA ALA A 18 0.36 -21.94 1.20
C ALA A 18 -0.07 -21.92 2.68
N ARG A 19 -0.02 -20.73 3.28
CA ARG A 19 -0.55 -20.47 4.62
C ARG A 19 -1.89 -19.77 4.48
N PHE A 20 -2.92 -20.35 5.10
CA PHE A 20 -4.25 -19.75 5.14
C PHE A 20 -4.37 -18.86 6.38
N LEU A 21 -4.86 -17.65 6.18
CA LEU A 21 -5.15 -16.68 7.23
C LEU A 21 -6.61 -16.24 7.09
N GLY A 22 -7.25 -15.93 8.21
CA GLY A 22 -8.59 -15.35 8.21
C GLY A 22 -8.56 -13.97 7.55
N VAL A 23 -9.55 -13.67 6.71
CA VAL A 23 -9.66 -12.35 6.05
C VAL A 23 -9.71 -11.22 7.08
N SER A 24 -10.34 -11.47 8.24
CA SER A 24 -10.40 -10.53 9.36
C SER A 24 -9.02 -10.14 9.92
N CYS A 25 -7.99 -10.98 9.78
CA CYS A 25 -6.64 -10.62 10.22
C CYS A 25 -6.07 -9.47 9.38
N LEU A 26 -6.33 -9.48 8.08
CA LEU A 26 -5.91 -8.40 7.19
C LEU A 26 -6.70 -7.12 7.49
N ASP A 27 -8.01 -7.23 7.72
CA ASP A 27 -8.85 -6.08 8.07
C ASP A 27 -8.36 -5.40 9.36
N LEU A 28 -8.10 -6.18 10.42
CA LEU A 28 -7.58 -5.66 11.70
C LEU A 28 -6.20 -5.04 11.54
N LEU A 29 -5.32 -5.66 10.73
CA LEU A 29 -4.01 -5.10 10.42
C LEU A 29 -4.12 -3.75 9.71
N LEU A 30 -4.98 -3.65 8.69
CA LEU A 30 -5.14 -2.41 7.91
C LEU A 30 -5.76 -1.28 8.74
N ILE A 31 -6.66 -1.60 9.68
CA ILE A 31 -7.21 -0.62 10.62
C ILE A 31 -6.11 -0.04 11.51
N GLU A 32 -5.15 -0.86 11.96
CA GLU A 32 -4.16 -0.44 12.95
C GLU A 32 -2.82 0.00 12.34
N VAL A 33 -2.54 -0.31 11.06
CA VAL A 33 -1.23 -0.05 10.46
C VAL A 33 -0.87 1.45 10.42
N VAL A 34 -1.84 2.31 10.16
CA VAL A 34 -1.63 3.78 10.11
C VAL A 34 -1.46 4.35 11.53
N PRO A 35 -2.39 4.13 12.49
CA PRO A 35 -2.18 4.58 13.87
C PRO A 35 -0.90 4.04 14.51
N MET A 36 -0.54 2.78 14.23
CA MET A 36 0.73 2.20 14.69
C MET A 36 1.92 2.93 14.07
N ALA A 37 1.89 3.22 12.77
CA ALA A 37 2.96 3.95 12.10
C ALA A 37 3.14 5.35 12.68
N GLU A 38 2.04 6.08 12.94
CA GLU A 38 2.05 7.39 13.58
C GLU A 38 2.68 7.33 14.98
N ARG A 39 2.26 6.37 15.84
CA ARG A 39 2.82 6.21 17.19
C ARG A 39 4.33 5.93 17.16
N MET A 40 4.77 5.03 16.29
CA MET A 40 6.20 4.71 16.16
C MET A 40 7.03 5.90 15.66
N THR A 41 6.50 6.70 14.74
CA THR A 41 7.16 7.92 14.27
C THR A 41 7.24 8.98 15.37
N ALA A 42 6.15 9.15 16.13
CA ALA A 42 6.09 10.10 17.25
C ALA A 42 7.09 9.75 18.38
N GLU A 43 7.28 8.46 18.70
CA GLU A 43 8.27 8.01 19.70
C GLU A 43 9.72 8.35 19.30
N LEU A 44 10.05 8.19 18.02
CA LEU A 44 11.38 8.51 17.48
C LEU A 44 11.65 10.02 17.51
N ASN A 45 10.65 10.85 17.17
CA ASN A 45 10.77 12.30 17.23
C ASN A 45 10.73 12.86 18.66
N GLY A 46 9.92 12.27 19.55
CA GLY A 46 9.83 12.64 20.97
C GLY A 46 11.14 12.39 21.73
N THR A 47 11.92 11.39 21.31
CA THR A 47 13.27 11.16 21.84
C THR A 47 14.26 12.28 21.45
N SER A 48 13.96 13.02 20.38
CA SER A 48 14.82 14.08 19.82
C SER A 48 14.52 15.49 20.37
N SER A 49 13.33 15.74 20.92
CA SER A 49 12.85 17.08 21.35
C SER A 49 13.06 17.42 22.84
N SER A 50 13.92 16.74 23.58
CA SER A 50 14.17 17.05 25.01
C SER A 50 14.94 18.36 25.28
N LYS A 51 15.11 19.27 24.31
CA LYS A 51 15.75 20.57 24.55
C LYS A 51 15.02 21.75 23.89
N THR A 52 14.65 22.68 24.77
CA THR A 52 14.41 24.13 24.56
C THR A 52 12.96 24.57 24.38
N ALA A 53 12.33 24.90 25.51
CA ALA A 53 11.14 25.75 25.55
C ALA A 53 11.53 27.21 25.33
N THR A 54 10.88 27.94 24.41
CA THR A 54 10.54 29.38 24.53
C THR A 54 9.75 29.91 23.32
N THR A 55 8.70 30.70 23.59
CA THR A 55 8.05 31.75 22.74
C THR A 55 6.79 31.37 21.93
N GLU A 56 5.65 31.90 22.40
CA GLU A 56 4.25 31.51 22.12
C GLU A 56 3.68 31.91 20.74
N THR A 57 4.34 32.78 19.96
CA THR A 57 3.89 33.16 18.61
C THR A 57 4.60 32.40 17.49
N ALA A 58 5.80 31.89 17.76
CA ALA A 58 6.52 30.95 16.90
C ALA A 58 5.91 29.53 17.00
N THR A 59 5.18 29.24 18.08
CA THR A 59 4.61 27.92 18.40
C THR A 59 3.61 27.43 17.36
N THR A 60 2.78 28.30 16.76
CA THR A 60 1.77 27.88 15.78
C THR A 60 2.37 27.50 14.42
N ILE A 61 3.48 28.12 14.03
CA ILE A 61 4.22 27.77 12.81
C ILE A 61 5.12 26.56 13.06
N SER A 62 5.78 26.50 14.22
CA SER A 62 6.57 25.32 14.65
C SER A 62 5.73 24.06 14.69
N GLY A 63 4.55 24.11 15.34
CA GLY A 63 3.67 22.95 15.44
C GLY A 63 3.14 22.46 14.08
N LYS A 64 2.90 23.36 13.11
CA LYS A 64 2.49 22.95 11.76
C LYS A 64 3.62 22.28 10.97
N LEU A 65 4.85 22.75 11.13
CA LEU A 65 6.02 22.15 10.48
C LEU A 65 6.34 20.79 11.10
N GLU A 66 6.24 20.67 12.42
CA GLU A 66 6.37 19.40 13.15
C GLU A 66 5.30 18.39 12.73
N ASP A 67 4.04 18.82 12.59
CA ASP A 67 2.95 17.98 12.07
C ASP A 67 3.19 17.50 10.63
N GLU A 68 3.76 18.35 9.77
CA GLU A 68 4.09 18.00 8.39
C GLU A 68 5.24 16.99 8.33
N GLU A 69 6.29 17.20 9.10
CA GLU A 69 7.45 16.29 9.20
C GLU A 69 7.04 14.92 9.76
N LEU A 70 6.21 14.90 10.82
CA LEU A 70 5.63 13.68 11.36
C LEU A 70 4.81 12.93 10.32
N ARG A 71 4.03 13.66 9.51
CA ARG A 71 3.22 13.08 8.44
C ARG A 71 4.10 12.49 7.34
N GLU A 72 5.13 13.19 6.89
CA GLU A 72 6.08 12.71 5.89
C GLU A 72 6.82 11.45 6.37
N ALA A 73 7.33 11.46 7.60
CA ALA A 73 7.99 10.30 8.18
C ALA A 73 7.04 9.10 8.34
N THR A 74 5.78 9.34 8.70
CA THR A 74 4.75 8.29 8.74
C THR A 74 4.48 7.73 7.35
N PHE A 75 4.35 8.58 6.33
CA PHE A 75 4.21 8.14 4.93
C PHE A 75 5.39 7.30 4.48
N TYR A 76 6.62 7.73 4.76
CA TYR A 76 7.83 6.99 4.42
C TYR A 76 7.84 5.59 5.04
N ARG A 77 7.42 5.45 6.31
CA ARG A 77 7.34 4.14 6.98
C ARG A 77 6.29 3.23 6.36
N LEU A 78 5.11 3.77 6.05
CA LEU A 78 4.04 3.03 5.37
C LEU A 78 4.46 2.59 3.96
N GLU A 79 5.11 3.49 3.22
CA GLU A 79 5.67 3.19 1.90
C GLU A 79 6.71 2.07 1.98
N SER A 80 7.67 2.16 2.92
CA SER A 80 8.70 1.13 3.12
C SER A 80 8.11 -0.24 3.45
N LEU A 81 7.06 -0.28 4.29
CA LEU A 81 6.33 -1.51 4.57
C LEU A 81 5.67 -2.06 3.30
N GLY A 82 4.99 -1.21 2.54
CA GLY A 82 4.37 -1.56 1.26
C GLY A 82 5.39 -2.07 0.24
N TYR A 83 6.56 -1.45 0.15
CA TYR A 83 7.65 -1.83 -0.74
C TYR A 83 8.14 -3.25 -0.42
N ARG A 84 8.45 -3.53 0.85
CA ARG A 84 8.94 -4.85 1.27
C ARG A 84 7.92 -5.96 1.02
N VAL A 85 6.65 -5.71 1.34
CA VAL A 85 5.57 -6.66 1.07
C VAL A 85 5.39 -6.85 -0.44
N GLY A 86 5.36 -5.74 -1.19
CA GLY A 86 5.21 -5.74 -2.64
C GLY A 86 6.32 -6.51 -3.35
N GLN A 87 7.57 -6.34 -2.93
CA GLN A 87 8.71 -7.08 -3.47
C GLN A 87 8.53 -8.59 -3.27
N GLY A 88 8.22 -9.04 -2.04
CA GLY A 88 8.00 -10.46 -1.76
C GLY A 88 6.82 -11.06 -2.54
N LEU A 89 5.73 -10.30 -2.71
CA LEU A 89 4.59 -10.73 -3.53
C LEU A 89 4.96 -10.79 -5.01
N ALA A 90 5.69 -9.81 -5.53
CA ALA A 90 6.14 -9.79 -6.90
C ALA A 90 7.06 -10.97 -7.20
N GLU A 91 8.06 -11.23 -6.35
CA GLU A 91 8.96 -12.39 -6.47
C GLU A 91 8.19 -13.71 -6.44
N ARG A 92 7.31 -13.90 -5.44
CA ARG A 92 6.54 -15.13 -5.28
C ARG A 92 5.61 -15.38 -6.47
N PHE A 93 4.85 -14.37 -6.88
CA PHE A 93 3.81 -14.56 -7.90
C PHE A 93 4.33 -14.43 -9.32
N SER A 94 5.53 -13.88 -9.56
CA SER A 94 6.15 -13.83 -10.89
C SER A 94 7.07 -15.01 -11.20
N ARG A 95 7.38 -15.87 -10.21
CA ARG A 95 8.35 -16.97 -10.31
C ARG A 95 8.22 -17.84 -11.56
N ASP A 96 7.01 -18.31 -11.87
CA ASP A 96 6.77 -19.28 -12.95
C ASP A 96 6.41 -18.60 -14.28
N ARG A 97 6.66 -17.29 -14.39
CA ARG A 97 6.31 -16.49 -15.56
C ARG A 97 7.54 -16.23 -16.41
N PRO A 98 7.37 -16.09 -17.73
CA PRO A 98 8.40 -15.48 -18.56
C PRO A 98 8.80 -14.11 -17.99
N ARG A 99 10.09 -13.78 -18.08
CA ARG A 99 10.62 -12.49 -17.63
C ARG A 99 9.90 -11.37 -18.37
N PHE A 100 9.51 -10.32 -17.64
CA PHE A 100 8.89 -9.14 -18.23
C PHE A 100 9.83 -8.50 -19.27
N ALA A 101 9.34 -8.36 -20.50
CA ALA A 101 10.13 -7.79 -21.59
C ALA A 101 10.03 -6.27 -21.63
N ASP A 102 8.87 -5.72 -21.27
CA ASP A 102 8.60 -4.29 -21.28
C ASP A 102 7.72 -3.85 -20.11
N ASN A 103 7.53 -2.52 -19.99
CA ASN A 103 6.67 -1.93 -18.95
C ASN A 103 5.22 -2.37 -19.08
N LEU A 104 4.75 -2.68 -20.30
CA LEU A 104 3.37 -3.04 -20.55
C LEU A 104 3.06 -4.43 -19.96
N ASP A 105 4.01 -5.37 -20.03
CA ASP A 105 3.92 -6.67 -19.41
C ASP A 105 3.87 -6.57 -17.87
N VAL A 106 4.66 -5.68 -17.28
CA VAL A 106 4.62 -5.40 -15.83
C VAL A 106 3.24 -4.85 -15.42
N ILE A 107 2.71 -3.89 -16.18
CA ILE A 107 1.39 -3.31 -15.89
C ILE A 107 0.26 -4.32 -16.06
N LYS A 108 0.32 -5.20 -17.07
CA LYS A 108 -0.64 -6.30 -17.22
C LYS A 108 -0.59 -7.25 -16.03
N PHE A 109 0.61 -7.61 -15.57
CA PHE A 109 0.79 -8.46 -14.40
C PHE A 109 0.14 -7.84 -13.16
N ILE A 110 0.39 -6.55 -12.90
CA ILE A 110 -0.19 -5.85 -11.75
C ILE A 110 -1.71 -5.80 -11.86
N CYS A 111 -2.25 -5.34 -12.99
CA CYS A 111 -3.68 -5.09 -13.18
C CYS A 111 -4.53 -6.37 -13.22
N LYS A 112 -3.99 -7.46 -13.75
CA LYS A 112 -4.74 -8.70 -13.95
C LYS A 112 -4.41 -9.74 -12.90
N ASP A 113 -3.15 -10.14 -12.78
CA ASP A 113 -2.84 -11.30 -11.96
C ASP A 113 -2.66 -10.93 -10.49
N LEU A 114 -1.81 -9.95 -10.19
CA LEU A 114 -1.53 -9.57 -8.81
C LEU A 114 -2.78 -9.03 -8.13
N TRP A 115 -3.52 -8.13 -8.80
CA TRP A 115 -4.78 -7.60 -8.27
C TRP A 115 -5.82 -8.70 -8.03
N THR A 116 -5.94 -9.66 -8.96
CA THR A 116 -6.90 -10.77 -8.80
C THR A 116 -6.51 -11.72 -7.68
N ILE A 117 -5.22 -11.99 -7.49
CA ILE A 117 -4.73 -12.82 -6.39
C ILE A 117 -5.08 -12.18 -5.05
N LEU A 118 -4.79 -10.88 -4.89
CA LEU A 118 -4.96 -10.14 -3.64
C LEU A 118 -6.42 -9.77 -3.33
N PHE A 119 -7.14 -9.24 -4.32
CA PHE A 119 -8.46 -8.62 -4.11
C PHE A 119 -9.61 -9.36 -4.78
N LYS A 120 -9.31 -10.50 -5.42
CA LYS A 120 -10.29 -11.34 -6.13
C LYS A 120 -11.05 -10.57 -7.23
N LYS A 121 -10.39 -9.56 -7.81
CA LYS A 121 -10.85 -8.81 -8.97
C LYS A 121 -9.68 -8.22 -9.75
N GLN A 122 -9.90 -7.86 -11.01
CA GLN A 122 -8.96 -7.06 -11.80
C GLN A 122 -9.10 -5.57 -11.44
N VAL A 123 -8.11 -4.76 -11.83
CA VAL A 123 -8.20 -3.29 -11.74
C VAL A 123 -9.33 -2.79 -12.66
N ASP A 124 -10.14 -1.85 -12.17
CA ASP A 124 -11.36 -1.41 -12.88
C ASP A 124 -11.03 -0.48 -14.07
N ASN A 125 -10.02 0.38 -13.94
CA ASN A 125 -9.59 1.28 -15.01
C ASN A 125 -8.07 1.42 -15.06
N LEU A 126 -7.50 1.42 -16.26
CA LEU A 126 -6.10 1.71 -16.52
C LEU A 126 -6.01 2.83 -17.56
N LYS A 127 -5.43 3.96 -17.17
CA LYS A 127 -5.08 5.06 -18.07
C LYS A 127 -3.57 5.18 -18.20
N THR A 128 -3.08 5.57 -19.37
CA THR A 128 -1.66 5.85 -19.59
C THR A 128 -1.48 7.06 -20.48
N ASN A 129 -0.35 7.76 -20.33
CA ASN A 129 0.07 8.79 -21.25
C ASN A 129 1.06 8.27 -22.32
N HIS A 130 1.30 6.95 -22.37
CA HIS A 130 2.29 6.30 -23.25
C HIS A 130 3.73 6.79 -23.09
N ARG A 131 4.02 7.59 -22.06
CA ARG A 131 5.33 8.13 -21.70
C ARG A 131 5.79 7.61 -20.34
N GLY A 132 5.40 6.39 -20.01
CA GLY A 132 5.77 5.71 -18.75
C GLY A 132 4.87 6.03 -17.55
N VAL A 133 3.83 6.87 -17.69
CA VAL A 133 2.88 7.11 -16.59
C VAL A 133 1.64 6.25 -16.76
N TYR A 134 1.28 5.54 -15.70
CA TYR A 134 0.10 4.69 -15.62
C TYR A 134 -0.73 5.08 -14.40
N VAL A 135 -2.04 5.13 -14.58
CA VAL A 135 -3.02 5.43 -13.52
C VAL A 135 -3.96 4.25 -13.43
N LEU A 136 -3.90 3.56 -12.31
CA LEU A 136 -4.75 2.42 -11.97
C LEU A 136 -5.88 2.94 -11.09
N SER A 137 -7.12 2.58 -11.39
CA SER A 137 -8.27 2.94 -10.57
C SER A 137 -9.03 1.70 -10.12
N ASP A 138 -9.31 1.67 -8.83
CA ASP A 138 -10.17 0.68 -8.18
C ASP A 138 -11.37 1.43 -7.58
N ASN A 139 -12.56 1.19 -8.11
CA ASN A 139 -13.78 1.89 -7.74
C ASN A 139 -14.40 1.36 -6.44
N SER A 140 -13.95 0.21 -5.96
CA SER A 140 -14.55 -0.53 -4.85
C SER A 140 -13.48 -1.26 -4.05
N PHE A 141 -12.51 -0.49 -3.54
CA PHE A 141 -11.35 -1.05 -2.85
C PHE A 141 -11.74 -1.53 -1.45
N ARG A 142 -12.26 -2.77 -1.40
CA ARG A 142 -12.80 -3.44 -0.21
C ARG A 142 -11.89 -3.39 1.03
N PRO A 143 -10.56 -3.54 0.92
CA PRO A 143 -9.68 -3.51 2.09
C PRO A 143 -9.82 -2.23 2.93
N LEU A 144 -10.24 -1.11 2.34
CA LEU A 144 -10.41 0.16 3.06
C LEU A 144 -11.87 0.44 3.46
N THR A 145 -12.83 -0.40 3.06
CA THR A 145 -14.25 -0.20 3.44
C THR A 145 -14.46 -0.31 4.95
N ARG A 146 -13.57 -1.03 5.65
CA ARG A 146 -13.61 -1.22 7.10
C ARG A 146 -12.68 -0.28 7.87
N MET A 147 -11.90 0.57 7.18
CA MET A 147 -11.09 1.58 7.85
C MET A 147 -11.96 2.76 8.29
N SER A 148 -11.85 3.15 9.56
CA SER A 148 -12.39 4.43 10.01
C SER A 148 -11.53 5.55 9.45
N MET A 149 -12.02 6.24 8.42
CA MET A 149 -11.33 7.43 7.93
C MET A 149 -11.46 8.55 8.98
N THR A 150 -10.37 8.88 9.66
CA THR A 150 -10.22 10.25 10.17
C THR A 150 -10.10 11.12 8.92
N VAL A 151 -11.13 11.93 8.63
CA VAL A 151 -11.23 12.71 7.38
C VAL A 151 -10.01 13.63 7.23
N ARG A 152 -9.01 13.17 6.49
CA ARG A 152 -7.88 13.94 5.94
C ARG A 152 -7.60 13.37 4.55
N VAL A 153 -8.44 13.71 3.58
CA VAL A 153 -8.32 13.24 2.19
C VAL A 153 -6.95 13.64 1.64
N SER A 154 -6.16 12.68 1.17
CA SER A 154 -4.95 12.95 0.38
C SER A 154 -4.84 11.89 -0.71
N VAL A 155 -4.70 12.36 -1.95
CA VAL A 155 -4.65 11.54 -3.16
C VAL A 155 -3.31 10.81 -3.20
N VAL A 156 -3.33 9.48 -3.20
CA VAL A 156 -2.11 8.68 -3.35
C VAL A 156 -1.76 8.58 -4.84
N SER A 157 -0.67 9.24 -5.24
CA SER A 157 -0.08 9.09 -6.57
C SER A 157 1.10 8.13 -6.46
N LEU A 158 0.96 6.90 -6.99
CA LEU A 158 2.06 5.95 -7.07
C LEU A 158 2.94 6.31 -8.27
N ARG A 159 4.19 6.71 -8.01
CA ARG A 159 5.22 6.90 -9.03
C ARG A 159 5.92 5.56 -9.25
N ALA A 160 5.71 4.95 -10.39
CA ALA A 160 6.60 3.89 -10.87
C ALA A 160 7.83 4.56 -11.50
N TYR A 161 9.02 4.25 -10.99
CA TYR A 161 10.30 4.60 -11.60
C TYR A 161 10.74 3.52 -12.59
#